data_AF-L9L2L8-F1
#
_entry.id   AF-L9L2L8-F1
#
_cell.length_a   1.000
_cell.length_b   1.000
_cell.length_c   1.000
_cell.angle_alpha   90.00
_cell.angle_beta   90.00
_cell.angle_gamma   90.00
#
_symmetry.space_group_name_H-M   'P 1'
#
loop_
_entity.id
_entity.type
_entity.pdbx_description
1 polymer ?
#
loop_
_entity_poly.entity_id
_entity_poly.type
_entity_poly.pdbx_seq_one_letter_code
_entity_poly.pdbx_strand_id
1 'polypeptide(L)'
;MEMVSGVSKRYRIPSKRKLRAEEGHQANQNRSQIQGCRATVRVAIVSILTDLQLSKCGVGLPLTLQEIFQAENTIVLLERSIMAKECPLKVAQTRLECRSRRPNVELCRDMPQFKLVNEVFTIDDTLQTLKLRLRETQDTLQLLVMSKSRLEHELAIKANTLCIDKDRCMAMRRTFPSTPRLVGSC
;
A
#
# COMPACT_ATOMS: atom_id res chain seq x y z
N MET A 1 -20.02 28.68 -88.21
CA MET A 1 -19.10 27.90 -87.35
C MET A 1 -18.86 28.69 -86.08
N GLU A 2 -18.82 28.01 -84.95
CA GLU A 2 -19.37 28.44 -83.66
C GLU A 2 -18.68 29.62 -82.95
N MET A 3 -19.49 30.44 -82.26
CA MET A 3 -19.03 31.37 -81.24
C MET A 3 -18.59 30.57 -80.01
N VAL A 4 -17.29 30.55 -79.72
CA VAL A 4 -16.77 29.96 -78.48
C VAL A 4 -17.01 30.97 -77.35
N SER A 5 -18.13 30.85 -76.63
CA SER A 5 -18.40 31.63 -75.41
C SER A 5 -17.49 31.12 -74.28
N GLY A 6 -16.24 31.57 -74.27
CA GLY A 6 -15.32 31.35 -73.17
C GLY A 6 -15.78 32.13 -71.94
N VAL A 7 -16.62 31.53 -71.09
CA VAL A 7 -16.86 32.04 -69.74
C VAL A 7 -15.56 31.85 -68.96
N SER A 8 -14.69 32.86 -69.02
CA SER A 8 -13.47 32.92 -68.23
C SER A 8 -13.86 32.97 -66.76
N LYS A 9 -13.87 31.81 -66.10
CA LYS A 9 -13.97 31.71 -64.64
C LYS A 9 -12.72 32.37 -64.08
N ARG A 10 -12.81 33.66 -63.75
CA ARG A 10 -11.76 34.39 -63.03
C ARG A 10 -11.56 33.71 -61.68
N TYR A 11 -10.55 32.85 -61.59
CA TYR A 11 -10.06 32.36 -60.31
C TYR A 11 -9.47 33.55 -59.57
N ARG A 12 -10.22 34.06 -58.59
CA ARG A 12 -9.78 35.17 -57.74
C ARG A 12 -8.69 34.64 -56.83
N ILE A 13 -7.43 34.81 -57.24
CA ILE A 13 -6.27 34.41 -56.44
C ILE A 13 -6.35 35.15 -55.10
N PRO A 14 -6.49 34.45 -53.98
CA PRO A 14 -6.60 35.10 -52.68
C PRO A 14 -5.32 35.90 -52.41
N SER A 15 -5.50 37.14 -51.97
CA SER A 15 -4.39 38.04 -51.67
C SER A 15 -3.47 37.41 -50.62
N LYS A 16 -2.15 37.62 -50.69
CA LYS A 16 -1.19 37.07 -49.70
C LYS A 16 -1.59 37.34 -48.24
N ARG A 17 -2.26 38.46 -47.97
CA ARG A 17 -2.83 38.79 -46.64
C ARG A 17 -3.98 37.86 -46.22
N LYS A 18 -4.83 37.43 -47.15
CA LYS A 18 -5.94 36.49 -46.89
C LYS A 18 -5.40 35.07 -46.63
N LEU A 19 -4.45 34.61 -47.44
CA LEU A 19 -3.78 33.33 -47.23
C LEU A 19 -3.06 33.27 -45.88
N ARG A 20 -2.30 34.31 -45.49
CA ARG A 20 -1.68 34.39 -44.16
C ARG A 20 -2.68 34.45 -43.02
N ALA A 21 -3.84 35.08 -43.23
CA ALA A 21 -4.90 35.14 -42.22
C ALA A 21 -5.59 33.78 -42.05
N GLU A 22 -5.84 33.05 -43.14
CA GLU A 22 -6.39 31.70 -43.12
C GLU A 22 -5.40 30.69 -42.53
N GLU A 23 -4.11 30.76 -42.90
CA GLU A 23 -3.04 29.97 -42.28
C GLU A 23 -2.91 30.26 -40.78
N GLY A 24 -3.00 31.54 -40.39
CA GLY A 24 -3.01 31.96 -38.99
C GLY A 24 -4.20 31.42 -38.22
N HIS A 25 -5.40 31.47 -38.80
CA HIS A 25 -6.62 30.89 -38.20
C HIS A 25 -6.51 29.37 -38.07
N GLN A 26 -6.05 28.67 -39.12
CA GLN A 26 -5.89 27.22 -39.10
C GLN A 26 -4.80 26.78 -38.09
N ALA A 27 -3.69 27.51 -38.01
CA ALA A 27 -2.64 27.23 -37.02
C ALA A 27 -3.16 27.42 -35.58
N ASN A 28 -4.00 28.44 -35.33
CA ASN A 28 -4.64 28.64 -34.04
C ASN A 28 -5.67 27.54 -33.71
N GLN A 29 -6.46 27.12 -34.70
CA GLN A 29 -7.41 26.01 -34.58
C GLN A 29 -6.70 24.70 -34.20
N ASN A 30 -5.64 24.35 -34.94
CA ASN A 30 -4.84 23.14 -34.72
C ASN A 30 -4.15 23.17 -33.35
N ARG A 31 -3.65 24.33 -32.94
CA ARG A 31 -3.03 24.55 -31.63
C ARG A 31 -4.03 24.37 -30.49
N SER A 32 -5.27 24.83 -30.64
CA SER A 32 -6.34 24.61 -29.65
C SER A 32 -6.72 23.14 -29.53
N GLN A 33 -6.83 22.43 -30.67
CA GLN A 33 -7.09 20.98 -30.67
C GLN A 33 -5.96 20.17 -30.03
N ILE A 34 -4.70 20.43 -30.40
CA ILE A 34 -3.54 19.73 -29.83
C ILE A 34 -3.43 19.98 -28.32
N GLN A 35 -3.73 21.21 -27.87
CA GLN A 35 -3.73 21.53 -26.44
C GLN A 35 -4.80 20.78 -25.67
N GLY A 36 -6.01 20.68 -26.22
CA GLY A 36 -7.10 19.87 -25.67
C GLY A 36 -6.72 18.40 -25.56
N CYS A 37 -6.20 17.82 -26.65
CA CYS A 37 -5.77 16.41 -26.67
C CYS A 37 -4.67 16.13 -25.64
N ARG A 38 -3.67 17.02 -25.49
CA ARG A 38 -2.58 16.84 -24.52
C ARG A 38 -3.06 16.95 -23.08
N ALA A 39 -4.04 17.81 -22.79
CA ALA A 39 -4.63 17.91 -21.46
C ALA A 39 -5.43 16.65 -21.10
N THR A 40 -6.26 16.16 -22.01
CA THR A 40 -7.07 14.95 -21.80
C THR A 40 -6.20 13.71 -21.59
N VAL A 41 -5.17 13.52 -22.41
CA VAL A 41 -4.24 12.39 -22.27
C VAL A 41 -3.45 12.46 -20.97
N ARG A 42 -2.98 13.65 -20.56
CA ARG A 42 -2.23 13.80 -19.31
C ARG A 42 -3.10 13.57 -18.09
N VAL A 43 -4.37 14.00 -18.12
CA VAL A 43 -5.35 13.74 -17.04
C VAL A 43 -5.68 12.25 -16.95
N ALA A 44 -5.92 11.60 -18.09
CA ALA A 44 -6.19 10.17 -18.12
C ALA A 44 -5.01 9.36 -17.56
N ILE A 45 -3.77 9.70 -17.93
CA ILE A 45 -2.57 9.04 -17.42
C ILE A 45 -2.40 9.22 -15.90
N VAL A 46 -2.63 10.43 -15.38
CA VAL A 46 -2.55 10.70 -13.92
C VAL A 46 -3.65 9.96 -13.16
N SER A 47 -4.88 9.96 -13.67
CA SER A 47 -6.01 9.21 -13.08
C SER A 47 -5.73 7.71 -13.03
N ILE A 48 -5.25 7.13 -14.12
CA ILE A 48 -4.94 5.69 -14.21
C ILE A 48 -3.80 5.33 -13.24
N LEU A 49 -2.76 6.16 -13.15
CA LEU A 49 -1.66 5.97 -12.19
C LEU A 49 -2.15 6.09 -10.74
N THR A 50 -3.06 7.04 -10.44
CA THR A 50 -3.60 7.19 -9.09
C THR A 50 -4.52 6.04 -8.70
N ASP A 51 -5.34 5.52 -9.62
CA ASP A 51 -6.25 4.40 -9.37
C ASP A 51 -5.48 3.09 -9.14
N LEU A 52 -4.42 2.86 -9.92
CA LEU A 52 -3.49 1.73 -9.74
C LEU A 52 -2.66 1.81 -8.44
N GLN A 53 -2.44 3.01 -7.91
CA GLN A 53 -1.69 3.22 -6.66
C GLN A 53 -2.60 3.20 -5.41
N LEU A 54 -3.86 3.66 -5.55
CA LEU A 54 -4.87 3.63 -4.50
C LEU A 54 -5.37 2.21 -4.24
N SER A 55 -5.52 1.39 -5.28
CA SER A 55 -5.84 -0.04 -5.14
C SER A 55 -4.76 -0.82 -4.38
N LYS A 56 -3.47 -0.52 -4.62
CA LYS A 56 -2.36 -1.16 -3.88
C LYS A 56 -2.31 -0.78 -2.39
N CYS A 57 -2.55 0.49 -2.05
CA CYS A 57 -2.49 0.95 -0.65
C CYS A 57 -3.81 0.77 0.12
N GLY A 58 -4.95 0.85 -0.57
CA GLY A 58 -6.28 0.66 0.01
C GLY A 58 -6.58 -0.78 0.40
N VAL A 59 -5.95 -1.76 -0.26
CA VAL A 59 -6.05 -3.19 0.10
C VAL A 59 -5.04 -3.58 1.19
N GLY A 60 -3.89 -2.91 1.26
CA GLY A 60 -2.85 -3.21 2.25
C GLY A 60 -3.27 -2.94 3.70
N LEU A 61 -3.92 -1.80 3.97
CA LEU A 61 -4.31 -1.42 5.34
C LEU A 61 -5.33 -2.40 5.98
N PRO A 62 -6.43 -2.80 5.31
CA PRO A 62 -7.34 -3.81 5.84
C PRO A 62 -6.66 -5.15 6.15
N LEU A 63 -5.73 -5.59 5.30
CA LEU A 63 -4.96 -6.83 5.53
C LEU A 63 -4.06 -6.70 6.76
N THR A 64 -3.32 -5.59 6.89
CA THR A 64 -2.49 -5.34 8.09
C THR A 64 -3.34 -5.26 9.36
N LEU A 65 -4.54 -4.68 9.31
CA LEU A 65 -5.48 -4.66 10.45
C LEU A 65 -5.96 -6.07 10.82
N GLN A 66 -6.24 -6.90 9.82
CA GLN A 66 -6.61 -8.31 10.04
C GLN A 66 -5.44 -9.10 10.66
N GLU A 67 -4.21 -8.89 10.19
CA GLU A 67 -3.00 -9.49 10.75
C GLU A 67 -2.76 -9.05 12.21
N ILE A 68 -2.97 -7.77 12.52
CA ILE A 68 -2.92 -7.25 13.90
C ILE A 68 -3.92 -7.99 14.79
N PHE A 69 -5.18 -8.08 14.36
CA PHE A 69 -6.21 -8.78 15.14
C PHE A 69 -5.85 -10.26 15.37
N GLN A 70 -5.30 -10.94 14.36
CA GLN A 70 -4.83 -12.32 14.52
C GLN A 70 -3.66 -12.44 15.50
N ALA A 71 -2.70 -11.52 15.43
CA ALA A 71 -1.56 -11.48 16.35
C ALA A 71 -2.01 -11.23 17.80
N GLU A 72 -2.92 -10.29 18.03
CA GLU A 72 -3.50 -10.01 19.36
C GLU A 72 -4.23 -11.23 19.94
N ASN A 73 -5.05 -11.90 19.14
CA ASN A 73 -5.71 -13.14 19.57
C ASN A 73 -4.69 -14.25 19.88
N THR A 74 -3.64 -14.36 19.06
CA THR A 74 -2.58 -15.35 19.28
C THR A 74 -1.83 -15.08 20.58
N ILE A 75 -1.53 -13.82 20.90
CA ILE A 75 -0.93 -13.42 22.19
C ILE A 75 -1.81 -13.89 23.36
N VAL A 76 -3.10 -13.59 23.33
CA VAL A 76 -4.05 -14.00 24.38
C VAL A 76 -4.08 -15.52 24.54
N LEU A 77 -4.06 -16.27 23.44
CA LEU A 77 -4.03 -17.74 23.47
C LEU A 77 -2.71 -18.27 24.05
N LEU A 78 -1.58 -17.68 23.68
CA LEU A 78 -0.26 -18.06 24.20
C LEU A 78 -0.16 -17.77 25.70
N GLU A 79 -0.61 -16.61 26.17
CA GLU A 79 -0.65 -16.27 27.60
C GLU A 79 -1.50 -17.26 28.40
N ARG A 80 -2.70 -17.59 27.91
CA ARG A 80 -3.56 -18.61 28.53
C ARG A 80 -2.90 -19.98 28.57
N SER A 81 -2.22 -20.38 27.49
CA SER A 81 -1.50 -21.66 27.42
C SER A 81 -0.33 -21.71 28.41
N ILE A 82 0.41 -20.61 28.56
CA ILE A 82 1.48 -20.46 29.56
C ILE A 82 0.89 -20.63 30.96
N MET A 83 -0.13 -19.85 31.31
CA MET A 83 -0.77 -19.93 32.63
C MET A 83 -1.30 -21.34 32.94
N ALA A 84 -1.89 -22.01 31.95
CA ALA A 84 -2.40 -23.37 32.09
C ALA A 84 -1.30 -24.40 32.38
N LYS A 85 -0.05 -24.16 31.94
CA LYS A 85 1.09 -25.06 32.17
C LYS A 85 1.92 -24.73 33.41
N GLU A 86 1.88 -23.49 33.90
CA GLU A 86 2.61 -23.10 35.11
C GLU A 86 2.12 -23.83 36.37
N CYS A 87 0.81 -24.02 36.52
CA CYS A 87 0.24 -24.76 37.65
C CYS A 87 0.71 -26.23 37.71
N PRO A 88 0.54 -27.05 36.66
CA PRO A 88 1.02 -28.44 36.70
C PRO A 88 2.54 -28.54 36.81
N LEU A 89 3.32 -27.60 36.26
CA LEU A 89 4.77 -27.55 36.46
C LEU A 89 5.13 -27.44 37.94
N LYS A 90 4.52 -26.48 38.66
CA LYS A 90 4.76 -26.30 40.10
C LYS A 90 4.43 -27.55 40.89
N VAL A 91 3.30 -28.20 40.58
CA VAL A 91 2.89 -29.45 41.23
C VAL A 91 3.93 -30.55 40.99
N ALA A 92 4.39 -30.73 39.75
CA ALA A 92 5.41 -31.72 39.41
C ALA A 92 6.75 -31.44 40.10
N GLN A 93 7.18 -30.17 40.14
CA GLN A 93 8.39 -29.73 40.86
C GLN A 93 8.30 -30.00 42.36
N THR A 94 7.20 -29.62 43.02
CA THR A 94 7.02 -29.88 44.46
C THR A 94 7.02 -31.37 44.76
N ARG A 95 6.34 -32.19 43.95
CA ARG A 95 6.37 -33.66 44.09
C ARG A 95 7.79 -34.22 43.96
N LEU A 96 8.57 -33.69 43.02
CA LEU A 96 9.95 -34.13 42.76
C LEU A 96 10.86 -33.75 43.93
N GLU A 97 10.70 -32.53 44.45
CA GLU A 97 11.41 -32.05 45.64
C GLU A 97 11.10 -32.92 46.87
N CYS A 98 9.82 -33.23 47.13
CA CYS A 98 9.42 -34.08 48.24
C CYS A 98 10.06 -35.47 48.18
N ARG A 99 10.19 -36.05 46.97
CA ARG A 99 10.87 -37.36 46.80
C ARG A 99 12.38 -37.26 46.96
N SER A 100 12.98 -36.15 46.53
CA SER A 100 14.43 -35.94 46.58
C SER A 100 14.94 -35.67 48.00
N ARG A 101 14.06 -35.25 48.92
CA ARG A 101 14.37 -34.98 50.34
C ARG A 101 14.22 -36.21 51.26
N ARG A 102 13.84 -37.39 50.74
CA ARG A 102 13.65 -38.59 51.57
C ARG A 102 15.00 -39.12 52.09
N PRO A 103 15.08 -39.51 53.38
CA PRO A 103 16.34 -39.98 53.97
C PRO A 103 16.71 -41.39 53.49
N ASN A 104 17.95 -41.55 53.01
CA ASN A 104 18.73 -42.76 52.71
C ASN A 104 17.97 -44.06 52.36
N VAL A 105 17.30 -44.71 53.32
CA VAL A 105 16.56 -45.97 53.11
C VAL A 105 15.32 -45.81 52.23
N GLU A 106 14.74 -44.60 52.16
CA GLU A 106 13.56 -44.29 51.36
C GLU A 106 13.88 -43.62 50.01
N LEU A 107 15.14 -43.66 49.55
CA LEU A 107 15.53 -43.00 48.31
C LEU A 107 14.89 -43.72 47.09
N CYS A 108 13.75 -43.20 46.66
CA CYS A 108 12.95 -43.70 45.54
C CYS A 108 13.59 -43.39 44.18
N ARG A 109 14.75 -43.98 43.85
CA ARG A 109 15.28 -43.98 42.46
C ARG A 109 14.52 -44.99 41.60
N ASP A 110 13.22 -44.80 41.51
CA ASP A 110 12.27 -45.71 40.92
C ASP A 110 11.65 -45.14 39.63
N MET A 111 10.86 -45.96 38.94
CA MET A 111 10.19 -45.57 37.70
C MET A 111 9.33 -44.29 37.87
N PRO A 112 8.53 -44.12 38.94
CA PRO A 112 7.84 -42.86 39.20
C PRO A 112 8.77 -41.64 39.31
N GLN A 113 9.95 -41.74 39.93
CA GLN A 113 10.90 -40.64 40.01
C GLN A 113 11.40 -40.22 38.63
N PHE A 114 11.80 -41.17 37.79
CA PHE A 114 12.25 -40.88 36.42
C PHE A 114 11.15 -40.25 35.56
N LYS A 115 9.92 -40.75 35.67
CA LYS A 115 8.77 -40.16 34.97
C LYS A 115 8.51 -38.71 35.39
N LEU A 116 8.64 -38.41 36.68
CA LEU A 116 8.40 -37.07 37.21
C LEU A 116 9.50 -36.08 36.78
N VAL A 117 10.76 -36.52 36.74
CA VAL A 117 11.87 -35.72 36.17
C VAL A 117 11.58 -35.40 34.69
N ASN A 118 11.19 -36.41 33.92
CA ASN A 118 10.86 -36.21 32.50
C ASN A 118 9.64 -35.30 32.29
N GLU A 119 8.62 -35.42 33.14
CA GLU A 119 7.44 -34.55 33.12
C GLU A 119 7.81 -33.10 33.40
N VAL A 120 8.60 -32.83 34.46
CA VAL A 120 9.09 -31.47 34.76
C VAL A 120 9.87 -30.91 33.58
N PHE A 121 10.80 -31.69 33.02
CA PHE A 121 11.60 -31.26 31.86
C PHE A 121 10.70 -30.95 30.65
N THR A 122 9.77 -31.84 30.32
CA THR A 122 8.88 -31.67 29.16
C THR A 122 7.98 -30.45 29.33
N ILE A 123 7.39 -30.25 30.50
CA ILE A 123 6.52 -29.09 30.74
C ILE A 123 7.35 -27.80 30.71
N ASP A 124 8.55 -27.78 31.29
CA ASP A 124 9.43 -26.61 31.26
C ASP A 124 9.86 -26.25 29.83
N ASP A 125 10.29 -27.23 29.03
CA ASP A 125 10.66 -27.04 27.61
C ASP A 125 9.49 -26.46 26.79
N THR A 126 8.28 -27.00 26.99
CA THR A 126 7.09 -26.44 26.33
C THR A 126 6.79 -25.01 26.79
N LEU A 127 7.01 -24.68 28.06
CA LEU A 127 6.84 -23.32 28.58
C LEU A 127 7.87 -22.35 28.00
N GLN A 128 9.13 -22.75 27.86
CA GLN A 128 10.17 -21.94 27.22
C GLN A 128 9.80 -21.68 25.76
N THR A 129 9.35 -22.71 25.04
CA THR A 129 8.89 -22.57 23.65
C THR A 129 7.71 -21.61 23.54
N LEU A 130 6.70 -21.75 24.40
CA LEU A 130 5.53 -20.84 24.40
C LEU A 130 5.93 -19.39 24.71
N LYS A 131 6.84 -19.17 25.67
CA LYS A 131 7.36 -17.84 26.02
C LYS A 131 8.18 -17.23 24.88
N LEU A 132 8.95 -18.04 24.15
CA LEU A 132 9.64 -17.59 22.95
C LEU A 132 8.66 -17.15 21.87
N ARG A 133 7.65 -17.98 21.56
CA ARG A 133 6.61 -17.65 20.57
C ARG A 133 5.81 -16.41 20.97
N LEU A 134 5.55 -16.21 22.25
CA LEU A 134 4.89 -15.01 22.76
C LEU A 134 5.70 -13.75 22.43
N ARG A 135 7.01 -13.75 22.72
CA ARG A 135 7.90 -12.63 22.38
C ARG A 135 7.95 -12.37 20.88
N GLU A 136 8.15 -13.41 20.07
CA GLU A 136 8.16 -13.27 18.60
C GLU A 136 6.85 -12.68 18.05
N THR A 137 5.71 -13.08 18.62
CA THR A 137 4.40 -12.57 18.22
C THR A 137 4.22 -11.11 18.65
N GLN A 138 4.70 -10.73 19.84
CA GLN A 138 4.69 -9.33 20.32
C GLN A 138 5.58 -8.43 19.45
N ASP A 139 6.76 -8.90 19.07
CA ASP A 139 7.66 -8.18 18.15
C ASP A 139 7.00 -7.99 16.78
N THR A 140 6.36 -9.06 16.27
CA THR A 140 5.61 -9.01 15.01
C THR A 140 4.45 -8.02 15.08
N LEU A 141 3.70 -7.99 16.18
CA LEU A 141 2.61 -7.04 16.41
C LEU A 141 3.14 -5.60 16.39
N GLN A 142 4.28 -5.32 17.02
CA GLN A 142 4.90 -4.00 17.00
C GLN A 142 5.24 -3.56 15.56
N LEU A 143 5.83 -4.45 14.76
CA LEU A 143 6.13 -4.19 13.35
C LEU A 143 4.86 -3.92 12.53
N LEU A 144 3.79 -4.70 12.75
CA LEU A 144 2.51 -4.50 12.07
C LEU A 144 1.88 -3.15 12.43
N VAL A 145 1.94 -2.73 13.69
CA VAL A 145 1.45 -1.41 14.14
C VAL A 145 2.23 -0.27 13.48
N MET A 146 3.56 -0.40 13.37
CA MET A 146 4.39 0.57 12.63
C MET A 146 4.02 0.61 11.14
N SER A 147 3.82 -0.56 10.53
CA SER A 147 3.42 -0.67 9.12
C SER A 147 2.05 -0.03 8.88
N LYS A 148 1.08 -0.28 9.76
CA LYS A 148 -0.25 0.34 9.75
C LYS A 148 -0.13 1.87 9.75
N SER A 149 0.61 2.43 10.71
CA SER A 149 0.79 3.89 10.83
C SER A 149 1.41 4.50 9.56
N ARG A 150 2.40 3.82 8.98
CA ARG A 150 3.01 4.23 7.70
C ARG A 150 1.99 4.20 6.55
N LEU A 151 1.20 3.15 6.43
CA LEU A 151 0.17 3.02 5.39
C LEU A 151 -0.92 4.09 5.54
N GLU A 152 -1.36 4.37 6.76
CA GLU A 152 -2.33 5.45 7.06
C GLU A 152 -1.78 6.81 6.64
N HIS A 153 -0.51 7.08 6.95
CA HIS A 153 0.15 8.33 6.55
C HIS A 153 0.27 8.47 5.03
N GLU A 154 0.69 7.41 4.32
CA GLU A 154 0.75 7.41 2.86
C GLU A 154 -0.62 7.63 2.22
N LEU A 155 -1.67 7.01 2.77
CA LEU A 155 -3.04 7.21 2.30
C LEU A 155 -3.49 8.65 2.50
N ALA A 156 -3.17 9.28 3.64
CA ALA A 156 -3.49 10.68 3.90
C ALA A 156 -2.79 11.63 2.91
N ILE A 157 -1.50 11.42 2.63
CA ILE A 157 -0.75 12.21 1.62
C ILE A 157 -1.39 12.05 0.24
N LYS A 158 -1.72 10.82 -0.15
CA LYS A 158 -2.35 10.54 -1.45
C LYS A 158 -3.73 11.19 -1.57
N ALA A 159 -4.53 11.11 -0.51
CA ALA A 159 -5.84 11.76 -0.46
C ALA A 159 -5.72 13.28 -0.62
N ASN A 160 -4.77 13.91 0.07
CA ASN A 160 -4.49 15.34 -0.07
C ASN A 160 -4.01 15.69 -1.50
N THR A 161 -3.06 14.92 -2.04
CA THR A 161 -2.55 15.13 -3.41
C THR A 161 -3.68 15.05 -4.45
N LEU A 162 -4.60 14.08 -4.30
CA LEU A 162 -5.76 13.92 -5.18
C LEU A 162 -6.74 15.09 -5.04
N CYS A 163 -6.97 15.58 -3.82
CA CYS A 163 -7.79 16.75 -3.54
C CYS A 163 -7.24 18.00 -4.26
N ILE A 164 -5.93 18.26 -4.12
CA ILE A 164 -5.26 19.37 -4.80
C ILE A 164 -5.37 19.25 -6.33
N ASP A 165 -5.16 18.05 -6.88
CA ASP A 165 -5.23 17.85 -8.33
C ASP A 165 -6.65 18.13 -8.86
N LYS A 166 -7.67 17.58 -8.20
CA LYS A 166 -9.08 17.77 -8.56
C LYS A 166 -9.54 19.22 -8.42
N ASP A 167 -9.20 19.88 -7.32
CA ASP A 167 -9.78 21.17 -6.97
C ASP A 167 -9.01 22.35 -7.55
N ARG A 168 -7.67 22.24 -7.66
CA ARG A 168 -6.81 23.35 -8.08
C ARG A 168 -6.22 23.14 -9.46
N CYS A 169 -5.54 22.01 -9.68
CA CYS A 169 -4.80 21.78 -10.93
C CYS A 169 -5.74 21.63 -12.12
N MET A 170 -6.84 20.89 -11.96
CA MET A 170 -7.85 20.72 -13.01
C MET A 170 -8.60 22.03 -13.31
N ALA A 171 -8.87 22.85 -12.29
CA ALA A 171 -9.46 24.17 -12.47
C ALA A 171 -8.52 25.11 -13.26
N MET A 172 -7.24 25.21 -12.90
CA MET A 172 -6.25 26.03 -13.60
C MET A 172 -5.96 25.55 -15.03
N ARG A 173 -5.98 24.24 -15.29
CA ARG A 173 -5.76 23.70 -16.65
C ARG A 173 -6.86 24.09 -17.62
N ARG A 174 -8.09 24.31 -17.14
CA ARG A 174 -9.20 24.82 -17.97
C ARG A 174 -8.94 26.26 -18.45
N THR A 175 -8.07 27.02 -17.78
CA THR A 175 -7.87 28.45 -18.04
C THR A 175 -6.53 28.82 -18.69
N PHE A 176 -5.63 27.86 -19.01
CA PHE A 176 -4.25 28.15 -19.46
C PHE A 176 -4.05 28.09 -20.99
N PRO A 177 -3.66 29.18 -21.68
CA PRO A 177 -3.36 29.19 -23.12
C PRO A 177 -1.91 28.74 -23.40
N SER A 178 -1.69 27.94 -24.45
CA SER A 178 -0.34 27.42 -24.77
C SER A 178 0.26 28.06 -25.99
N THR A 179 1.48 28.58 -25.88
CA THR A 179 2.23 29.27 -26.95
C THR A 179 3.14 28.33 -27.76
N PRO A 180 3.00 28.23 -29.09
CA PRO A 180 4.01 27.67 -29.95
C PRO A 180 4.91 28.81 -30.44
N ARG A 181 6.17 28.61 -30.04
CA ARG A 181 7.39 28.74 -30.84
C ARG A 181 7.78 30.16 -31.29
N LEU A 182 8.89 30.59 -30.70
CA LEU A 182 9.92 31.35 -31.39
C LEU A 182 10.36 30.53 -32.62
N VAL A 183 9.96 30.95 -33.83
CA VAL A 183 10.67 30.56 -35.04
C VAL A 183 11.66 31.68 -35.32
N GLY A 184 12.93 31.43 -35.00
CA GLY A 184 14.03 32.30 -35.41
C GLY A 184 14.09 32.31 -36.93
N SER A 185 14.06 33.50 -37.51
CA SER A 185 14.24 33.70 -38.94
C SER A 185 15.73 33.97 -39.18
N CYS A 186 16.41 33.05 -39.86
CA CYS A 186 17.59 33.36 -40.68
C CYS A 186 17.20 33.09 -42.13
#